data_AF-A0A1N6EWA4-F1
#
_entry.id   AF-A0A1N6EWA4-F1
#
_cell.length_a   1.000
_cell.length_b   1.000
_cell.length_c   1.000
_cell.angle_alpha   90.00
_cell.angle_beta   90.00
_cell.angle_gamma   90.00
#
_symmetry.space_group_name_H-M   'P 1'
#
loop_
_entity.id
_entity.type
_entity.pdbx_description
1 polymer ?
#
loop_
_entity_poly.entity_id
_entity_poly.type
_entity_poly.pdbx_seq_one_letter_code
_entity_poly.pdbx_strand_id
1 'polypeptide(L)'
;MMAQFHLPNTLRAFVQHQKTMPVKDLGDGIGKLEDSPYFSYWYRAVACILLSGRVEAKRDGAPNMMDVNRVGKEANFNQYLTERIGKLLIAMDVVRFNRADKYEAGPNLAAFWDHDAERIPAIARQGIVRLVHYLTGQAFGYPHAEKDSHPIEFLSLFFASFQGLALVEAKVGETFHAFALLPEDDLIEAGRGLGLALTGVSIAGWRRMLNTKGQNALIAAINTAEWAYGASAEKTDWYFASPCGLAMLELGPMLSRRTLATELKVQSDLSVFAGAGLPWETLLPLFRYSTIKRIDQVYEFRLDRKRIAESSSTSQPGEELREALRESAPLPSTVADLLTTKSKAGGKIGIRWCSALLKPDSAETLAAIHGHPKLKGYLEPGAPPGYLLIKSRSDPDNFILRCRSLGFKVTSM
;
A
#
# COMPACT_ATOMS: atom_id res chain seq x y z
N MET A 1 -24.87 -27.44 -2.62
CA MET A 1 -25.82 -27.79 -3.68
C MET A 1 -26.65 -26.54 -3.94
N MET A 2 -26.21 -25.68 -4.87
CA MET A 2 -26.95 -24.45 -5.22
C MET A 2 -28.20 -24.84 -6.02
N ALA A 3 -29.35 -24.27 -5.66
CA ALA A 3 -30.56 -24.36 -6.48
C ALA A 3 -30.24 -23.89 -7.90
N GLN A 4 -30.81 -24.53 -8.92
CA GLN A 4 -30.62 -24.12 -10.31
C GLN A 4 -31.00 -22.65 -10.47
N PHE A 5 -29.99 -21.80 -10.64
CA PHE A 5 -30.16 -20.38 -10.92
C PHE A 5 -30.89 -20.24 -12.26
N HIS A 6 -32.17 -19.84 -12.20
CA HIS A 6 -32.99 -19.66 -13.39
C HIS A 6 -33.00 -18.19 -13.80
N LEU A 7 -32.43 -17.87 -14.95
CA LEU A 7 -32.47 -16.54 -15.52
C LEU A 7 -33.85 -16.24 -16.12
N PRO A 8 -34.46 -15.07 -15.81
CA PRO A 8 -35.60 -14.55 -16.53
C PRO A 8 -35.35 -14.52 -18.05
N ASN A 9 -36.42 -14.61 -18.84
CA ASN A 9 -36.32 -14.72 -20.30
C ASN A 9 -35.58 -13.53 -20.93
N THR A 10 -35.73 -12.32 -20.37
CA THR A 10 -35.05 -11.11 -20.83
C THR A 10 -33.53 -11.18 -20.61
N LEU A 11 -33.07 -11.63 -19.43
CA LEU A 11 -31.64 -11.82 -19.16
C LEU A 11 -31.06 -12.93 -20.04
N ARG A 12 -31.79 -14.04 -20.20
CA ARG A 12 -31.38 -15.13 -21.10
C ARG A 12 -31.24 -14.65 -22.54
N ALA A 13 -32.22 -13.90 -23.04
CA ALA A 13 -32.17 -13.29 -24.36
C ALA A 13 -30.97 -12.33 -24.44
N PHE A 14 -30.77 -11.46 -23.45
CA PHE A 14 -29.64 -10.54 -23.42
C PHE A 14 -28.29 -11.26 -23.57
N VAL A 15 -28.07 -12.33 -22.80
CA VAL A 15 -26.84 -13.15 -22.85
C VAL A 15 -26.68 -13.80 -24.23
N GLN A 16 -27.76 -14.36 -24.79
CA GLN A 16 -27.75 -15.01 -26.12
C GLN A 16 -27.45 -14.05 -27.26
N HIS A 17 -27.78 -12.76 -27.12
CA HIS A 17 -27.47 -11.74 -28.13
C HIS A 17 -26.02 -11.22 -28.04
N GLN A 18 -25.28 -11.53 -26.98
CA GLN A 18 -23.87 -11.15 -26.88
C GLN A 18 -22.98 -12.12 -27.68
N LYS A 19 -21.94 -11.59 -28.32
CA LYS A 19 -20.87 -12.42 -28.86
C LYS A 19 -20.08 -13.04 -27.70
N THR A 20 -20.20 -14.36 -27.55
CA THR A 20 -19.56 -15.12 -26.47
C THR A 20 -18.81 -16.34 -26.99
N MET A 21 -17.89 -16.85 -26.16
CA MET A 21 -17.19 -18.13 -26.36
C MET A 21 -17.18 -18.90 -25.05
N PRO A 22 -17.36 -20.24 -25.03
CA PRO A 22 -17.22 -21.00 -23.80
C PRO A 22 -15.80 -20.87 -23.24
N VAL A 23 -15.69 -20.59 -21.95
CA VAL A 23 -14.38 -20.39 -21.29
C VAL A 23 -13.50 -21.62 -21.49
N LYS A 24 -14.04 -22.83 -21.35
CA LYS A 24 -13.31 -24.09 -21.58
C LYS A 24 -12.63 -24.22 -22.95
N ASP A 25 -13.07 -23.47 -23.95
CA ASP A 25 -12.53 -23.51 -25.31
C ASP A 25 -11.35 -22.50 -25.48
N LEU A 26 -11.11 -21.63 -24.48
CA LEU A 26 -9.99 -20.68 -24.43
C LEU A 26 -8.66 -21.33 -23.97
N GLY A 27 -8.25 -22.45 -24.57
CA GLY A 27 -6.92 -23.05 -24.44
C GLY A 27 -6.29 -23.22 -23.03
N ASP A 28 -4.98 -23.46 -22.98
CA ASP A 28 -4.22 -23.88 -21.78
C ASP A 28 -4.08 -22.81 -20.66
N GLY A 29 -4.67 -21.62 -20.83
CA GLY A 29 -4.56 -20.50 -19.89
C GLY A 29 -5.42 -20.63 -18.63
N ILE A 30 -6.46 -21.47 -18.65
CA ILE A 30 -7.44 -21.58 -17.57
C ILE A 30 -7.03 -22.60 -16.51
N GLY A 31 -6.24 -23.61 -16.88
CA GLY A 31 -5.82 -24.71 -16.00
C GLY A 31 -4.75 -24.37 -14.95
N LYS A 32 -4.23 -23.13 -14.91
CA LYS A 32 -3.16 -22.72 -13.97
C LYS A 32 -3.67 -21.98 -12.72
N LEU A 33 -4.99 -21.85 -12.55
CA LEU A 33 -5.62 -20.96 -11.57
C LEU A 33 -6.31 -21.72 -10.43
N GLU A 34 -5.73 -22.85 -9.99
CA GLU A 34 -6.24 -23.62 -8.85
C GLU A 34 -5.96 -22.94 -7.49
N ASP A 35 -5.03 -21.98 -7.47
CA ASP A 35 -4.62 -21.22 -6.30
C ASP A 35 -5.17 -19.79 -6.34
N SER A 36 -5.59 -19.26 -5.20
CA SER A 36 -5.89 -17.82 -5.10
C SER A 36 -4.60 -16.99 -5.16
N PRO A 37 -4.55 -15.93 -5.99
CA PRO A 37 -3.39 -15.06 -6.05
C PRO A 37 -3.16 -14.28 -4.75
N TYR A 38 -4.19 -14.09 -3.91
CA TYR A 38 -4.06 -13.43 -2.61
C TYR A 38 -3.15 -14.18 -1.64
N PHE A 39 -2.91 -15.47 -1.90
CA PHE A 39 -2.04 -16.32 -1.08
C PHE A 39 -0.65 -16.50 -1.68
N SER A 40 -0.31 -15.72 -2.72
CA SER A 40 1.00 -15.80 -3.38
C SER A 40 2.07 -15.00 -2.64
N TYR A 41 3.32 -15.42 -2.80
CA TYR A 41 4.47 -14.75 -2.19
C TYR A 41 4.57 -13.28 -2.59
N TRP A 42 4.20 -12.89 -3.81
CA TRP A 42 4.36 -11.52 -4.26
C TRP A 42 3.41 -10.54 -3.56
N TYR A 43 2.20 -10.96 -3.14
CA TYR A 43 1.32 -10.09 -2.37
C TYR A 43 1.91 -9.80 -0.99
N ARG A 44 2.44 -10.82 -0.30
CA ARG A 44 3.13 -10.67 0.99
C ARG A 44 4.39 -9.83 0.86
N ALA A 45 5.17 -10.01 -0.20
CA ALA A 45 6.35 -9.20 -0.48
C ALA A 45 5.98 -7.71 -0.67
N VAL A 46 4.93 -7.40 -1.45
CA VAL A 46 4.47 -6.01 -1.63
C VAL A 46 3.98 -5.42 -0.31
N ALA A 47 3.22 -6.17 0.50
CA ALA A 47 2.81 -5.72 1.84
C ALA A 47 4.03 -5.38 2.72
N CYS A 48 5.04 -6.27 2.78
CA CYS A 48 6.29 -6.02 3.50
C CYS A 48 7.05 -4.81 2.96
N ILE A 49 7.13 -4.63 1.64
CA ILE A 49 7.78 -3.46 1.02
C ILE A 49 7.12 -2.16 1.49
N LEU A 50 5.78 -2.09 1.48
CA LEU A 50 5.06 -0.89 1.93
C LEU A 50 5.27 -0.66 3.44
N LEU A 51 5.07 -1.69 4.27
CA LEU A 51 5.19 -1.60 5.72
C LEU A 51 6.64 -1.39 6.21
N SER A 52 7.63 -1.70 5.36
CA SER A 52 9.05 -1.53 5.71
C SER A 52 9.43 -0.07 5.97
N GLY A 53 8.65 0.89 5.44
CA GLY A 53 8.97 2.31 5.47
C GLY A 53 9.95 2.73 4.37
N ARG A 54 10.24 1.84 3.41
CA ARG A 54 11.11 2.14 2.25
C ARG A 54 10.37 2.80 1.09
N VAL A 55 9.04 2.81 1.14
CA VAL A 55 8.15 3.43 0.16
C VAL A 55 7.23 4.37 0.90
N GLU A 56 7.25 5.65 0.54
CA GLU A 56 6.31 6.63 1.07
C GLU A 56 4.96 6.56 0.33
N ALA A 57 3.89 6.93 1.03
CA ALA A 57 2.58 7.12 0.43
C ALA A 57 2.52 8.48 -0.28
N LYS A 58 1.81 8.53 -1.41
CA LYS A 58 1.34 9.79 -1.98
C LYS A 58 0.14 10.31 -1.19
N ARG A 59 -0.26 11.56 -1.45
CA ARG A 59 -1.45 12.19 -0.84
C ARG A 59 -2.74 11.39 -1.03
N ASP A 60 -2.85 10.65 -2.13
CA ASP A 60 -4.00 9.82 -2.44
C ASP A 60 -3.92 8.41 -1.84
N GLY A 61 -2.83 8.10 -1.12
CA GLY A 61 -2.50 6.82 -0.53
C GLY A 61 -1.66 5.90 -1.41
N ALA A 62 -1.59 6.15 -2.72
CA ALA A 62 -0.90 5.26 -3.65
C ALA A 62 0.62 5.26 -3.42
N PRO A 63 1.33 4.15 -3.75
CA PRO A 63 2.77 4.08 -3.59
C PRO A 63 3.55 5.17 -4.34
N ASN A 64 4.56 5.75 -3.71
CA ASN A 64 5.52 6.62 -4.39
C ASN A 64 6.35 5.83 -5.41
N MET A 65 6.18 6.15 -6.70
CA MET A 65 6.82 5.37 -7.77
C MET A 65 8.34 5.54 -7.83
N MET A 66 8.90 6.64 -7.33
CA MET A 66 10.37 6.76 -7.27
C MET A 66 10.95 5.75 -6.27
N ASP A 67 10.31 5.60 -5.11
CA ASP A 67 10.69 4.60 -4.13
C ASP A 67 10.44 3.17 -4.61
N VAL A 68 9.26 2.91 -5.19
CA VAL A 68 8.94 1.61 -5.78
C VAL A 68 9.96 1.23 -6.84
N ASN A 69 10.36 2.16 -7.72
CA ASN A 69 11.37 1.89 -8.74
C ASN A 69 12.74 1.60 -8.13
N ARG A 70 13.12 2.31 -7.05
CA ARG A 70 14.37 2.07 -6.32
C ARG A 70 14.39 0.68 -5.67
N VAL A 71 13.34 0.31 -4.95
CA VAL A 71 13.21 -1.00 -4.31
C VAL A 71 13.06 -2.12 -5.34
N GLY A 72 12.30 -1.88 -6.42
CA GLY A 72 12.09 -2.84 -7.50
C GLY A 72 13.38 -3.18 -8.26
N LYS A 73 14.22 -2.17 -8.57
CA LYS A 73 15.54 -2.41 -9.19
C LYS A 73 16.45 -3.23 -8.30
N GLU A 74 16.43 -2.97 -6.99
CA GLU A 74 17.21 -3.73 -6.03
C GLU A 74 16.76 -5.19 -5.96
N ALA A 75 15.45 -5.43 -5.86
CA ALA A 75 14.87 -6.75 -5.72
C ALA A 75 14.70 -7.53 -7.04
N ASN A 76 15.09 -6.93 -8.18
CA ASN A 76 14.74 -7.39 -9.53
C ASN A 76 13.23 -7.72 -9.66
N PHE A 77 12.38 -6.81 -9.16
CA PHE A 77 10.94 -7.03 -9.01
C PHE A 77 10.14 -5.97 -9.78
N ASN A 78 8.99 -6.38 -10.34
CA ASN A 78 8.21 -5.56 -11.25
C ASN A 78 7.55 -4.37 -10.52
N GLN A 79 7.99 -3.15 -10.82
CA GLN A 79 7.48 -1.92 -10.24
C GLN A 79 5.96 -1.70 -10.46
N TYR A 80 5.44 -2.08 -11.63
CA TYR A 80 4.01 -1.92 -11.95
C TYR A 80 3.15 -2.94 -11.21
N LEU A 81 3.69 -4.14 -10.97
CA LEU A 81 3.05 -5.12 -10.10
C LEU A 81 2.98 -4.59 -8.67
N THR A 82 4.06 -4.02 -8.14
CA THR A 82 4.09 -3.40 -6.80
C THR A 82 3.06 -2.27 -6.68
N GLU A 83 2.95 -1.40 -7.69
CA GLU A 83 1.95 -0.33 -7.68
C GLU A 83 0.52 -0.88 -7.66
N ARG A 84 0.22 -1.81 -8.58
CA ARG A 84 -1.10 -2.42 -8.74
C ARG A 84 -1.54 -3.14 -7.47
N ILE A 85 -0.68 -4.03 -6.96
CA ILE A 85 -0.96 -4.79 -5.74
C ILE A 85 -0.97 -3.88 -4.51
N GLY A 86 -0.10 -2.89 -4.44
CA GLY A 86 -0.08 -1.93 -3.34
C GLY A 86 -1.40 -1.17 -3.22
N LYS A 87 -1.94 -0.66 -4.33
CA LYS A 87 -3.27 -0.02 -4.36
C LYS A 87 -4.38 -0.95 -3.90
N LEU A 88 -4.34 -2.23 -4.29
CA LEU A 88 -5.30 -3.22 -3.84
C LEU A 88 -5.21 -3.50 -2.34
N LEU A 89 -4.00 -3.68 -1.80
CA LEU A 89 -3.78 -3.89 -0.36
C LEU A 89 -4.27 -2.70 0.48
N ILE A 90 -4.10 -1.48 -0.02
CA ILE A 90 -4.64 -0.26 0.61
C ILE A 90 -6.16 -0.25 0.56
N ALA A 91 -6.75 -0.56 -0.60
CA ALA A 91 -8.19 -0.62 -0.75
C ALA A 91 -8.81 -1.68 0.17
N MET A 92 -8.18 -2.85 0.30
CA MET A 92 -8.56 -3.93 1.20
C MET A 92 -8.31 -3.64 2.69
N ASP A 93 -7.73 -2.48 3.03
CA ASP A 93 -7.40 -2.11 4.41
C ASP A 93 -6.43 -3.11 5.09
N VAL A 94 -5.63 -3.81 4.27
CA VAL A 94 -4.52 -4.67 4.72
C VAL A 94 -3.33 -3.80 5.11
N VAL A 95 -3.11 -2.73 4.35
CA VAL A 95 -2.15 -1.68 4.63
C VAL A 95 -2.90 -0.36 4.70
N ARG A 96 -2.61 0.47 5.70
CA ARG A 96 -3.10 1.85 5.81
C ARG A 96 -1.97 2.83 5.59
N PHE A 97 -2.30 4.07 5.28
CA PHE A 97 -1.35 5.17 5.31
C PHE A 97 -1.84 6.24 6.27
N ASN A 98 -0.92 6.89 6.97
CA ASN A 98 -1.22 7.92 7.95
C ASN A 98 -0.92 9.33 7.42
N ARG A 99 -1.20 10.34 8.25
CA ARG A 99 -0.99 11.76 7.88
C ARG A 99 0.48 12.15 7.69
N ALA A 100 1.41 11.28 8.07
CA ALA A 100 2.84 11.47 7.83
C ALA A 100 3.31 10.77 6.55
N ASP A 101 2.37 10.40 5.66
CA ASP A 101 2.64 9.72 4.39
C ASP A 101 3.37 8.38 4.57
N LYS A 102 3.20 7.73 5.72
CA LYS A 102 3.79 6.42 6.03
C LYS A 102 2.73 5.33 6.02
N TYR A 103 3.13 4.15 5.56
CA TYR A 103 2.33 2.95 5.65
C TYR A 103 2.41 2.30 7.03
N GLU A 104 1.29 1.74 7.47
CA GLU A 104 1.13 0.98 8.71
C GLU A 104 0.20 -0.22 8.51
N ALA A 105 0.25 -1.17 9.44
CA ALA A 105 -0.60 -2.35 9.41
C ALA A 105 -2.08 -1.94 9.50
N GLY A 106 -2.88 -2.38 8.53
CA GLY A 106 -4.32 -2.20 8.56
C GLY A 106 -5.02 -3.27 9.41
N PRO A 107 -6.31 -3.11 9.74
CA PRO A 107 -7.07 -4.06 10.55
C PRO A 107 -7.25 -5.42 9.89
N ASN A 108 -7.08 -5.49 8.56
CA ASN A 108 -7.22 -6.73 7.79
C ASN A 108 -5.87 -7.44 7.56
N LEU A 109 -4.75 -6.92 8.09
CA LEU A 109 -3.43 -7.52 7.87
C LEU A 109 -3.36 -8.96 8.36
N ALA A 110 -3.79 -9.23 9.59
CA ALA A 110 -3.75 -10.58 10.16
C ALA A 110 -4.61 -11.57 9.35
N ALA A 111 -5.86 -11.20 9.05
CA ALA A 111 -6.76 -12.03 8.24
C ALA A 111 -6.17 -12.31 6.84
N PHE A 112 -5.52 -11.32 6.23
CA PHE A 112 -4.81 -11.47 4.97
C PHE A 112 -3.60 -12.40 5.09
N TRP A 113 -2.78 -12.21 6.14
CA TRP A 113 -1.59 -13.02 6.36
C TRP A 113 -1.94 -14.48 6.65
N ASP A 114 -2.91 -14.73 7.53
CA ASP A 114 -3.34 -16.08 7.93
C ASP A 114 -4.22 -16.77 6.89
N HIS A 115 -4.45 -16.10 5.76
CA HIS A 115 -5.29 -16.58 4.65
C HIS A 115 -6.71 -16.94 5.11
N ASP A 116 -7.27 -16.15 6.02
CA ASP A 116 -8.60 -16.37 6.63
C ASP A 116 -9.67 -16.49 5.55
N ALA A 117 -10.09 -17.74 5.26
CA ALA A 117 -10.95 -18.04 4.13
C ALA A 117 -12.38 -17.49 4.32
N GLU A 118 -12.78 -17.23 5.56
CA GLU A 118 -14.10 -16.68 5.88
C GLU A 118 -14.12 -15.16 5.68
N ARG A 119 -13.02 -14.48 6.03
CA ARG A 119 -12.94 -13.01 5.98
C ARG A 119 -12.45 -12.47 4.64
N ILE A 120 -11.56 -13.18 3.95
CA ILE A 120 -10.93 -12.70 2.70
C ILE A 120 -11.95 -12.30 1.62
N PRO A 121 -13.05 -13.06 1.36
CA PRO A 121 -14.06 -12.64 0.40
C PRO A 121 -14.68 -11.29 0.73
N ALA A 122 -15.07 -11.06 1.99
CA ALA A 122 -15.62 -9.79 2.44
C ALA A 122 -14.61 -8.63 2.31
N ILE A 123 -13.36 -8.87 2.67
CA ILE A 123 -12.26 -7.90 2.56
C ILE A 123 -12.01 -7.53 1.08
N ALA A 124 -11.95 -8.52 0.19
CA ALA A 124 -11.71 -8.31 -1.23
C ALA A 124 -12.88 -7.57 -1.90
N ARG A 125 -14.13 -7.92 -1.57
CA ARG A 125 -15.34 -7.19 -1.98
C ARG A 125 -15.29 -5.72 -1.56
N GLN A 126 -14.94 -5.45 -0.30
CA GLN A 126 -14.76 -4.07 0.16
C GLN A 126 -13.63 -3.34 -0.61
N GLY A 127 -12.53 -4.05 -0.90
CA GLY A 127 -11.42 -3.55 -1.70
C GLY A 127 -11.85 -3.13 -3.12
N ILE A 128 -12.65 -3.94 -3.80
CA ILE A 128 -13.21 -3.60 -5.12
C ILE A 128 -14.02 -2.31 -5.06
N VAL A 129 -14.94 -2.18 -4.11
CA VAL A 129 -15.77 -0.97 -3.98
C VAL A 129 -14.89 0.27 -3.80
N ARG A 130 -13.88 0.19 -2.93
CA ARG A 130 -12.95 1.30 -2.68
C ARG A 130 -12.06 1.60 -3.89
N LEU A 131 -11.63 0.59 -4.65
CA LEU A 131 -10.88 0.78 -5.90
C LEU A 131 -11.72 1.48 -6.97
N VAL A 132 -12.98 1.10 -7.15
CA VAL A 132 -13.88 1.76 -8.11
C VAL A 132 -14.04 3.24 -7.74
N HIS A 133 -14.30 3.55 -6.47
CA HIS A 133 -14.36 4.93 -6.01
C HIS A 133 -13.04 5.68 -6.24
N TYR A 134 -11.91 5.04 -5.97
CA TYR A 134 -10.60 5.63 -6.23
C TYR A 134 -10.40 5.98 -7.72
N LEU A 135 -10.68 5.02 -8.60
CA LEU A 135 -10.52 5.17 -10.05
C LEU A 135 -11.53 6.13 -10.68
N THR A 136 -12.66 6.37 -10.02
CA THR A 136 -13.61 7.43 -10.39
C THR A 136 -13.24 8.81 -9.83
N GLY A 137 -12.10 8.94 -9.14
CA GLY A 137 -11.47 10.21 -8.76
C GLY A 137 -11.59 10.57 -7.28
N GLN A 138 -12.01 9.65 -6.42
CA GLN A 138 -11.99 9.85 -4.96
C GLN A 138 -10.65 9.39 -4.37
N ALA A 139 -10.21 9.93 -3.24
CA ALA A 139 -9.03 9.41 -2.54
C ALA A 139 -9.41 8.28 -1.58
N PHE A 140 -8.49 7.34 -1.30
CA PHE A 140 -8.74 6.23 -0.37
C PHE A 140 -9.12 6.68 1.06
N GLY A 141 -8.72 7.89 1.47
CA GLY A 141 -8.94 8.43 2.82
C GLY A 141 -10.29 9.10 3.08
N TYR A 142 -11.20 9.18 2.10
CA TYR A 142 -12.50 9.82 2.30
C TYR A 142 -13.60 8.81 2.64
N PRO A 143 -14.33 8.98 3.76
CA PRO A 143 -15.49 8.17 4.07
C PRO A 143 -16.69 8.58 3.19
N HIS A 144 -17.12 7.62 2.35
CA HIS A 144 -18.43 7.48 1.72
C HIS A 144 -18.96 8.56 0.75
N ALA A 145 -18.96 8.21 -0.54
CA ALA A 145 -20.04 8.49 -1.50
C ALA A 145 -19.80 7.55 -2.71
N GLU A 146 -20.46 6.41 -2.87
CA GLU A 146 -21.90 6.25 -3.04
C GLU A 146 -22.38 5.01 -2.26
N LYS A 147 -23.35 5.16 -1.35
CA LYS A 147 -23.93 4.03 -0.60
C LYS A 147 -24.85 3.15 -1.44
N ASP A 148 -25.13 3.54 -2.67
CA ASP A 148 -26.25 3.00 -3.45
C ASP A 148 -25.82 2.35 -4.76
N SER A 149 -24.52 2.32 -5.09
CA SER A 149 -24.03 1.79 -6.37
C SER A 149 -23.83 0.28 -6.39
N HIS A 150 -23.86 -0.40 -5.24
CA HIS A 150 -23.89 -1.87 -5.10
C HIS A 150 -23.08 -2.64 -6.17
N PRO A 151 -21.77 -2.32 -6.39
CA PRO A 151 -21.01 -2.87 -7.52
C PRO A 151 -20.76 -4.37 -7.36
N ILE A 152 -20.77 -4.88 -6.13
CA ILE A 152 -20.57 -6.31 -5.85
C ILE A 152 -21.78 -7.12 -6.28
N GLU A 153 -22.97 -6.64 -5.96
CA GLU A 153 -24.22 -7.28 -6.34
C GLU A 153 -24.42 -7.23 -7.86
N PHE A 154 -24.00 -6.12 -8.50
CA PHE A 154 -23.93 -6.04 -9.97
C PHE A 154 -23.01 -7.12 -10.54
N LEU A 155 -21.75 -7.20 -10.06
CA LEU A 155 -20.78 -8.19 -10.54
C LEU A 155 -21.25 -9.63 -10.29
N SER A 156 -21.89 -9.89 -9.14
CA SER A 156 -22.43 -11.20 -8.79
C SER A 156 -23.49 -11.64 -9.79
N LEU A 157 -24.48 -10.77 -10.03
CA LEU A 157 -25.55 -11.07 -10.98
C LEU A 157 -25.04 -11.16 -12.42
N PHE A 158 -24.12 -10.26 -12.81
CA PHE A 158 -23.53 -10.25 -14.15
C PHE A 158 -22.75 -11.55 -14.42
N PHE A 159 -21.81 -11.92 -13.54
CA PHE A 159 -21.00 -13.12 -13.75
C PHE A 159 -21.78 -14.42 -13.57
N ALA A 160 -22.82 -14.45 -12.74
CA ALA A 160 -23.75 -15.57 -12.71
C ALA A 160 -24.49 -15.72 -14.05
N SER A 161 -24.89 -14.60 -14.68
CA SER A 161 -25.57 -14.61 -15.98
C SER A 161 -24.68 -15.08 -17.13
N PHE A 162 -23.38 -14.78 -17.06
CA PHE A 162 -22.36 -15.19 -18.04
C PHE A 162 -21.50 -16.37 -17.57
N GLN A 163 -21.98 -17.19 -16.63
CA GLN A 163 -21.17 -18.25 -16.04
C GLN A 163 -20.67 -19.24 -17.11
N GLY A 164 -19.35 -19.45 -17.16
CA GLY A 164 -18.70 -20.32 -18.14
C GLY A 164 -18.59 -19.74 -19.55
N LEU A 165 -18.95 -18.46 -19.74
CA LEU A 165 -18.84 -17.73 -21.00
C LEU A 165 -17.82 -16.60 -20.89
N ALA A 166 -17.10 -16.37 -21.98
CA ALA A 166 -16.25 -15.21 -22.18
C ALA A 166 -16.89 -14.24 -23.16
N LEU A 167 -16.68 -12.95 -22.92
CA LEU A 167 -17.15 -11.82 -23.74
C LEU A 167 -16.01 -11.25 -24.56
N VAL A 168 -16.30 -10.54 -25.64
CA VAL A 168 -15.25 -9.80 -26.36
C VAL A 168 -14.73 -8.67 -25.45
N GLU A 169 -13.42 -8.64 -25.19
CA GLU A 169 -12.80 -7.74 -24.20
C GLU A 169 -13.11 -6.26 -24.48
N ALA A 170 -12.99 -5.84 -25.74
CA ALA A 170 -13.28 -4.47 -26.18
C ALA A 170 -14.75 -4.04 -25.97
N LYS A 171 -15.65 -4.96 -25.67
CA LYS A 171 -17.09 -4.71 -25.50
C LYS A 171 -17.60 -4.84 -24.08
N VAL A 172 -16.76 -5.28 -23.14
CA VAL A 172 -17.17 -5.53 -21.74
C VAL A 172 -17.83 -4.32 -21.09
N GLY A 173 -17.27 -3.12 -21.27
CA GLY A 173 -17.84 -1.90 -20.71
C GLY A 173 -19.24 -1.58 -21.25
N GLU A 174 -19.43 -1.71 -22.56
CA GLU A 174 -20.73 -1.54 -23.23
C GLU A 174 -21.74 -2.59 -22.75
N THR A 175 -21.29 -3.85 -22.60
CA THR A 175 -22.14 -4.94 -22.09
C THR A 175 -22.52 -4.70 -20.63
N PHE A 176 -21.62 -4.20 -19.77
CA PHE A 176 -21.95 -3.82 -18.39
C PHE A 176 -23.05 -2.75 -18.36
N HIS A 177 -22.90 -1.72 -19.19
CA HIS A 177 -23.89 -0.64 -19.27
C HIS A 177 -25.25 -1.14 -19.74
N ALA A 178 -25.27 -1.91 -20.83
CA ALA A 178 -26.51 -2.47 -21.38
C ALA A 178 -27.20 -3.42 -20.39
N PHE A 179 -26.43 -4.21 -19.63
CA PHE A 179 -26.96 -5.10 -18.60
C PHE A 179 -27.67 -4.32 -17.48
N ALA A 180 -27.10 -3.18 -17.04
CA ALA A 180 -27.71 -2.32 -16.03
C ALA A 180 -28.99 -1.62 -16.49
N LEU A 181 -29.27 -1.60 -17.79
CA LEU A 181 -30.47 -1.03 -18.41
C LEU A 181 -31.58 -2.06 -18.62
N LEU A 182 -31.36 -3.33 -18.30
CA LEU A 182 -32.41 -4.36 -18.34
C LEU A 182 -33.59 -4.00 -17.41
N PRO A 183 -34.79 -4.60 -17.64
CA PRO A 183 -35.96 -4.35 -16.82
C PRO A 183 -35.67 -4.60 -15.34
N GLU A 184 -36.10 -3.67 -14.50
CA GLU A 184 -35.79 -3.66 -13.06
C GLU A 184 -36.33 -4.90 -12.34
N ASP A 185 -37.58 -5.27 -12.62
CA ASP A 185 -38.23 -6.44 -12.02
C ASP A 185 -37.46 -7.73 -12.32
N ASP A 186 -36.98 -7.89 -13.56
CA ASP A 186 -36.21 -9.07 -13.97
C ASP A 186 -34.84 -9.12 -13.27
N LEU A 187 -34.17 -7.97 -13.11
CA LEU A 187 -32.89 -7.89 -12.39
C LEU A 187 -33.08 -8.22 -10.90
N ILE A 188 -34.14 -7.72 -10.28
CA ILE A 188 -34.48 -7.99 -8.87
C ILE A 188 -34.84 -9.47 -8.68
N GLU A 189 -35.66 -10.04 -9.58
CA GLU A 189 -36.04 -11.45 -9.55
C GLU A 189 -34.80 -12.35 -9.66
N ALA A 190 -33.93 -12.08 -10.64
CA ALA A 190 -32.70 -12.84 -10.82
C ALA A 190 -31.77 -12.70 -9.61
N GLY A 191 -31.59 -11.47 -9.09
CA GLY A 191 -30.77 -11.25 -7.89
C GLY A 191 -31.30 -12.00 -6.66
N ARG A 192 -32.63 -12.04 -6.47
CA ARG A 192 -33.25 -12.83 -5.39
C ARG A 192 -32.94 -14.32 -5.55
N GLY A 193 -32.90 -14.83 -6.78
CA GLY A 193 -32.48 -16.19 -7.09
C GLY A 193 -31.04 -16.51 -6.66
N LEU A 194 -30.19 -15.50 -6.53
CA LEU A 194 -28.81 -15.60 -6.01
C LEU A 194 -28.70 -15.26 -4.52
N GLY A 195 -29.80 -14.96 -3.84
CA GLY A 195 -29.79 -14.50 -2.45
C GLY A 195 -29.31 -13.05 -2.27
N LEU A 196 -29.26 -12.26 -3.35
CA LEU A 196 -28.87 -10.85 -3.29
C LEU A 196 -30.06 -9.98 -2.84
N ALA A 197 -29.78 -9.01 -1.95
CA ALA A 197 -30.78 -8.05 -1.48
C ALA A 197 -30.89 -6.84 -2.44
N LEU A 198 -31.29 -7.11 -3.69
CA LEU A 198 -31.47 -6.06 -4.70
C LEU A 198 -32.77 -5.27 -4.50
N THR A 199 -32.69 -3.96 -4.73
CA THR A 199 -33.84 -3.05 -4.73
C THR A 199 -33.76 -2.11 -5.94
N GLY A 200 -34.82 -1.37 -6.24
CA GLY A 200 -34.78 -0.33 -7.29
C GLY A 200 -33.71 0.73 -7.06
N VAL A 201 -33.34 0.99 -5.80
CA VAL A 201 -32.21 1.88 -5.45
C VAL A 201 -30.89 1.32 -5.97
N SER A 202 -30.67 0.01 -5.83
CA SER A 202 -29.48 -0.66 -6.36
C SER A 202 -29.38 -0.52 -7.88
N ILE A 203 -30.49 -0.76 -8.59
CA ILE A 203 -30.53 -0.69 -10.05
C ILE A 203 -30.33 0.74 -10.55
N ALA A 204 -30.96 1.73 -9.90
CA ALA A 204 -30.74 3.14 -10.19
C ALA A 204 -29.27 3.55 -9.96
N GLY A 205 -28.65 3.02 -8.90
CA GLY A 205 -27.22 3.19 -8.62
C GLY A 205 -26.33 2.64 -9.73
N TRP A 206 -26.64 1.44 -10.26
CA TRP A 206 -25.90 0.84 -11.37
C TRP A 206 -25.96 1.71 -12.62
N ARG A 207 -27.16 2.18 -12.98
CA ARG A 207 -27.36 3.06 -14.15
C ARG A 207 -26.58 4.36 -14.04
N ARG A 208 -26.48 4.94 -12.83
CA ARG A 208 -25.68 6.15 -12.57
C ARG A 208 -24.18 5.88 -12.62
N MET A 209 -23.74 4.79 -11.96
CA MET A 209 -22.33 4.43 -11.83
C MET A 209 -21.73 4.02 -13.17
N LEU A 210 -22.42 3.16 -13.93
CA LEU A 210 -21.90 2.55 -15.17
C LEU A 210 -22.01 3.47 -16.40
N ASN A 211 -21.68 4.75 -16.22
CA ASN A 211 -21.23 5.61 -17.32
C ASN A 211 -19.82 5.17 -17.79
N THR A 212 -19.28 5.78 -18.86
CA THR A 212 -17.97 5.41 -19.40
C THR A 212 -16.85 5.40 -18.35
N LYS A 213 -16.84 6.37 -17.43
CA LYS A 213 -15.82 6.46 -16.37
C LYS A 213 -15.98 5.31 -15.37
N GLY A 214 -17.20 5.02 -14.92
CA GLY A 214 -17.45 3.94 -13.98
C GLY A 214 -17.27 2.54 -14.57
N GLN A 215 -17.59 2.34 -15.85
CA GLN A 215 -17.27 1.11 -16.58
C GLN A 215 -15.76 0.83 -16.55
N ASN A 216 -14.97 1.84 -16.95
CA ASN A 216 -13.51 1.72 -16.96
C ASN A 216 -12.95 1.50 -15.55
N ALA A 217 -13.50 2.18 -14.54
CA ALA A 217 -13.12 2.00 -13.15
C ALA A 217 -13.43 0.58 -12.65
N LEU A 218 -14.61 0.04 -12.97
CA LEU A 218 -15.02 -1.31 -12.58
C LEU A 218 -14.12 -2.36 -13.22
N ILE A 219 -13.90 -2.28 -14.54
CA ILE A 219 -12.99 -3.18 -15.28
C ILE A 219 -11.58 -3.13 -14.69
N ALA A 220 -11.04 -1.93 -14.47
CA ALA A 220 -9.71 -1.77 -13.89
C ALA A 220 -9.63 -2.32 -12.46
N ALA A 221 -10.67 -2.16 -11.64
CA ALA A 221 -10.72 -2.71 -10.28
C ALA A 221 -10.71 -4.25 -10.30
N ILE A 222 -11.57 -4.89 -11.10
CA ILE A 222 -11.64 -6.36 -11.17
C ILE A 222 -10.38 -6.96 -11.81
N ASN A 223 -9.74 -6.28 -12.77
CA ASN A 223 -8.44 -6.70 -13.31
C ASN A 223 -7.32 -6.54 -12.28
N THR A 224 -7.36 -5.46 -11.49
CA THR A 224 -6.39 -5.21 -10.40
C THR A 224 -6.49 -6.28 -9.32
N ALA A 225 -7.71 -6.70 -8.99
CA ALA A 225 -8.00 -7.76 -8.02
C ALA A 225 -7.87 -9.17 -8.58
N GLU A 226 -7.58 -9.33 -9.87
CA GLU A 226 -7.47 -10.61 -10.57
C GLU A 226 -8.78 -11.43 -10.53
N TRP A 227 -9.93 -10.73 -10.52
CA TRP A 227 -11.28 -11.30 -10.55
C TRP A 227 -11.77 -11.63 -11.96
N ALA A 228 -11.08 -11.13 -12.97
CA ALA A 228 -11.33 -11.42 -14.36
C ALA A 228 -10.02 -11.38 -15.15
N TYR A 229 -9.99 -12.11 -16.27
CA TYR A 229 -8.82 -12.23 -17.13
C TYR A 229 -9.18 -12.01 -18.59
N GLY A 230 -8.16 -11.56 -19.33
CA GLY A 230 -8.15 -11.52 -20.79
C GLY A 230 -7.41 -12.74 -21.35
N ALA A 231 -7.89 -13.32 -22.44
CA ALA A 231 -7.19 -14.35 -23.21
C ALA A 231 -7.43 -14.15 -24.71
N SER A 232 -6.39 -14.25 -25.52
CA SER A 232 -6.49 -14.15 -26.98
C SER A 232 -6.78 -15.54 -27.58
N ALA A 233 -7.88 -15.67 -28.31
CA ALA A 233 -8.21 -16.86 -29.08
C ALA A 233 -8.87 -16.45 -30.41
N GLU A 234 -8.51 -17.13 -31.50
CA GLU A 234 -9.06 -16.85 -32.84
C GLU A 234 -8.95 -15.38 -33.27
N LYS A 235 -7.82 -14.72 -32.95
CA LYS A 235 -7.57 -13.29 -33.22
C LYS A 235 -8.56 -12.35 -32.52
N THR A 236 -9.28 -12.84 -31.52
CA THR A 236 -10.18 -12.05 -30.67
C THR A 236 -9.67 -12.12 -29.23
N ASP A 237 -9.66 -10.98 -28.55
CA ASP A 237 -9.39 -10.92 -27.12
C ASP A 237 -10.69 -11.13 -26.35
N TRP A 238 -10.69 -12.12 -25.47
CA TRP A 238 -11.83 -12.58 -24.71
C TRP A 238 -11.64 -12.27 -23.23
N TYR A 239 -12.74 -11.93 -22.55
CA TYR A 239 -12.77 -11.49 -21.17
C TYR A 239 -13.77 -12.30 -20.37
N PHE A 240 -13.35 -12.82 -19.22
CA PHE A 240 -14.17 -13.71 -18.40
C PHE A 240 -13.81 -13.63 -16.92
N ALA A 241 -14.76 -14.01 -16.06
CA ALA A 241 -14.53 -14.09 -14.62
C ALA A 241 -13.50 -15.18 -14.30
N SER A 242 -12.54 -14.86 -13.45
CA SER A 242 -11.56 -15.83 -12.97
C SER A 242 -12.16 -16.76 -11.91
N PRO A 243 -11.57 -17.94 -11.68
CA PRO A 243 -11.94 -18.78 -10.54
C PRO A 243 -11.84 -18.01 -9.21
N CYS A 244 -10.87 -17.10 -9.08
CA CYS A 244 -10.72 -16.24 -7.90
C CYS A 244 -11.90 -15.28 -7.77
N GLY A 245 -12.27 -14.57 -8.85
CA GLY A 245 -13.39 -13.65 -8.84
C GLY A 245 -14.70 -14.35 -8.51
N LEU A 246 -14.95 -15.52 -9.08
CA LEU A 246 -16.13 -16.33 -8.76
C LEU A 246 -16.14 -16.78 -7.28
N ALA A 247 -14.99 -17.19 -6.73
CA ALA A 247 -14.88 -17.54 -5.31
C ALA A 247 -15.14 -16.33 -4.39
N MET A 248 -14.57 -15.16 -4.71
CA MET A 248 -14.76 -13.93 -3.91
C MET A 248 -16.19 -13.38 -3.98
N LEU A 249 -16.94 -13.73 -5.03
CA LEU A 249 -18.35 -13.43 -5.19
C LEU A 249 -19.27 -14.56 -4.72
N GLU A 250 -18.72 -15.64 -4.15
CA GLU A 250 -19.49 -16.80 -3.65
C GLU A 250 -20.31 -17.52 -4.75
N LEU A 251 -19.87 -17.40 -6.01
CA LEU A 251 -20.44 -18.04 -7.20
C LEU A 251 -19.71 -19.33 -7.59
N GLY A 252 -18.61 -19.65 -6.91
CA GLY A 252 -17.77 -20.81 -7.17
C GLY A 252 -17.14 -21.34 -5.88
N PRO A 253 -16.46 -22.50 -5.95
CA PRO A 253 -15.75 -23.05 -4.80
C PRO A 253 -14.63 -22.12 -4.35
N MET A 254 -14.35 -22.10 -3.05
CA MET A 254 -13.15 -21.43 -2.54
C MET A 254 -11.90 -22.10 -3.12
N LEU A 255 -10.97 -21.27 -3.59
CA LEU A 255 -9.71 -21.74 -4.14
C LEU A 255 -8.80 -22.29 -3.05
N SER A 256 -7.96 -23.26 -3.43
CA SER A 256 -7.02 -23.86 -2.51
C SER A 256 -5.95 -22.86 -2.08
N ARG A 257 -5.43 -23.06 -0.86
CA ARG A 257 -4.32 -22.27 -0.35
C ARG A 257 -3.03 -22.81 -0.94
N ARG A 258 -2.25 -21.93 -1.57
CA ARG A 258 -0.88 -22.27 -1.96
C ARG A 258 -0.03 -22.45 -0.70
N THR A 259 0.67 -23.58 -0.61
CA THR A 259 1.68 -23.79 0.44
C THR A 259 2.86 -22.86 0.18
N LEU A 260 3.15 -22.00 1.15
CA LEU A 260 4.31 -21.11 1.12
C LEU A 260 5.48 -21.73 1.90
N ALA A 261 6.70 -21.49 1.44
CA ALA A 261 7.90 -21.91 2.17
C ALA A 261 7.93 -21.22 3.55
N THR A 262 8.30 -21.94 4.60
CA THR A 262 8.34 -21.42 5.99
C THR A 262 9.74 -21.49 6.60
N GLU A 263 10.73 -21.91 5.83
CA GLU A 263 12.10 -22.06 6.31
C GLU A 263 12.79 -20.70 6.48
N LEU A 264 13.60 -20.58 7.52
CA LEU A 264 14.48 -19.44 7.75
C LEU A 264 15.91 -19.94 7.90
N LYS A 265 16.82 -19.46 7.04
CA LYS A 265 18.24 -19.85 7.05
C LYS A 265 19.13 -18.64 6.97
N VAL A 266 20.10 -18.57 7.87
CA VAL A 266 21.13 -17.53 7.93
C VAL A 266 22.49 -18.13 7.63
N GLN A 267 23.27 -17.49 6.75
CA GLN A 267 24.59 -17.96 6.34
C GLN A 267 25.71 -17.02 6.82
N SER A 268 26.92 -17.57 6.90
CA SER A 268 28.11 -16.83 7.37
C SER A 268 28.56 -15.72 6.42
N ASP A 269 28.13 -15.76 5.16
CA ASP A 269 28.35 -14.74 4.14
C ASP A 269 27.36 -13.55 4.23
N LEU A 270 26.55 -13.51 5.29
CA LEU A 270 25.51 -12.51 5.57
C LEU A 270 24.24 -12.66 4.71
N SER A 271 24.08 -13.77 4.00
CA SER A 271 22.86 -14.09 3.27
C SER A 271 21.78 -14.64 4.22
N VAL A 272 20.53 -14.21 4.03
CA VAL A 272 19.35 -14.70 4.75
C VAL A 272 18.33 -15.18 3.73
N PHE A 273 17.91 -16.42 3.85
CA PHE A 273 16.85 -17.03 3.06
C PHE A 273 15.62 -17.19 3.94
N ALA A 274 14.53 -16.52 3.60
CA ALA A 274 13.32 -16.50 4.40
C ALA A 274 12.13 -16.90 3.54
N GLY A 275 11.44 -17.96 3.92
CA GLY A 275 10.23 -18.42 3.25
C GLY A 275 9.11 -17.38 3.31
N ALA A 276 8.35 -17.24 2.22
CA ALA A 276 7.24 -16.30 2.12
C ALA A 276 6.10 -16.58 3.12
N GLY A 277 6.04 -17.80 3.64
CA GLY A 277 5.09 -18.30 4.62
C GLY A 277 5.36 -17.84 6.05
N LEU A 278 6.54 -17.30 6.35
CA LEU A 278 6.91 -16.81 7.68
C LEU A 278 5.96 -15.69 8.19
N PRO A 279 5.89 -15.49 9.52
CA PRO A 279 5.16 -14.36 10.10
C PRO A 279 5.65 -13.01 9.56
N TRP A 280 4.75 -12.03 9.44
CA TRP A 280 5.12 -10.71 8.93
C TRP A 280 6.06 -9.99 9.89
N GLU A 281 5.99 -10.28 11.20
CA GLU A 281 6.90 -9.77 12.23
C GLU A 281 8.35 -10.23 12.01
N THR A 282 8.53 -11.42 11.42
CA THR A 282 9.84 -11.94 11.03
C THR A 282 10.32 -11.32 9.71
N LEU A 283 9.43 -11.21 8.72
CA LEU A 283 9.79 -10.72 7.39
C LEU A 283 10.02 -9.20 7.35
N LEU A 284 9.24 -8.44 8.10
CA LEU A 284 9.24 -6.98 8.02
C LEU A 284 10.62 -6.35 8.36
N PRO A 285 11.32 -6.75 9.44
CA PRO A 285 12.68 -6.26 9.70
C PRO A 285 13.66 -6.60 8.58
N LEU A 286 13.53 -7.77 7.94
CA LEU A 286 14.40 -8.16 6.83
C LEU A 286 14.19 -7.24 5.62
N PHE A 287 12.95 -6.97 5.22
CA PHE A 287 12.64 -6.02 4.13
C PHE A 287 13.09 -4.59 4.44
N ARG A 288 13.01 -4.18 5.71
CA ARG A 288 13.38 -2.83 6.17
C ARG A 288 14.90 -2.60 6.20
N TYR A 289 15.65 -3.53 6.78
CA TYR A 289 17.07 -3.31 7.12
C TYR A 289 18.07 -4.08 6.26
N SER A 290 17.60 -4.94 5.36
CA SER A 290 18.47 -5.72 4.47
C SER A 290 18.40 -5.22 3.02
N THR A 291 19.39 -5.60 2.23
CA THR A 291 19.28 -5.53 0.77
C THR A 291 18.46 -6.73 0.28
N ILE A 292 17.41 -6.47 -0.49
CA ILE A 292 16.58 -7.52 -1.09
C ILE A 292 17.29 -8.00 -2.38
N LYS A 293 17.62 -9.28 -2.48
CA LYS A 293 18.30 -9.85 -3.65
C LYS A 293 17.32 -10.53 -4.60
N ARG A 294 16.30 -11.18 -4.06
CA ARG A 294 15.29 -11.90 -4.83
C ARG A 294 13.98 -11.99 -4.09
N ILE A 295 12.88 -11.83 -4.81
CA ILE A 295 11.51 -12.07 -4.34
C ILE A 295 10.95 -13.30 -5.07
N ASP A 296 10.74 -14.38 -4.32
CA ASP A 296 10.19 -15.66 -4.78
C ASP A 296 9.49 -16.36 -3.59
N GLN A 297 9.14 -17.65 -3.70
CA GLN A 297 8.69 -18.47 -2.57
C GLN A 297 9.64 -18.42 -1.38
N VAL A 298 10.94 -18.29 -1.64
CA VAL A 298 11.97 -17.97 -0.65
C VAL A 298 12.56 -16.62 -1.01
N TYR A 299 12.42 -15.65 -0.12
CA TYR A 299 13.06 -14.35 -0.25
C TYR A 299 14.55 -14.47 0.09
N GLU A 300 15.38 -13.87 -0.74
CA GLU A 300 16.81 -13.76 -0.49
C GLU A 300 17.13 -12.34 -0.06
N PHE A 301 17.75 -12.21 1.10
CA PHE A 301 18.26 -10.96 1.63
C PHE A 301 19.76 -11.04 1.85
N ARG A 302 20.40 -9.88 1.80
CA ARG A 302 21.78 -9.71 2.26
C ARG A 302 21.80 -8.67 3.35
N LEU A 303 22.29 -9.06 4.53
CA LEU A 303 22.54 -8.12 5.61
C LEU A 303 23.73 -7.24 5.21
N ASP A 304 23.55 -5.92 5.31
CA ASP A 304 24.62 -4.99 4.99
C ASP A 304 24.65 -3.84 6.00
N ARG A 305 25.87 -3.48 6.43
CA ARG A 305 26.08 -2.49 7.49
C ARG A 305 25.55 -1.10 7.10
N LYS A 306 25.59 -0.77 5.80
CA LYS A 306 25.19 0.55 5.31
C LYS A 306 23.67 0.73 5.45
N ARG A 307 22.87 -0.23 5.00
CA ARG A 307 21.41 -0.24 5.12
C ARG A 307 20.96 -0.26 6.57
N ILE A 308 21.59 -1.09 7.40
CA ILE A 308 21.30 -1.15 8.84
C ILE A 308 21.53 0.23 9.48
N ALA A 309 22.56 0.97 9.06
CA ALA A 309 22.88 2.30 9.59
C ALA A 309 22.04 3.44 8.98
N GLU A 310 21.60 3.32 7.73
CA GLU A 310 20.81 4.35 7.02
C GLU A 310 19.33 4.36 7.42
N SER A 311 18.83 3.32 8.07
CA SER A 311 17.43 3.23 8.45
C SER A 311 17.09 4.22 9.57
N SER A 312 16.16 5.12 9.29
CA SER A 312 15.69 6.19 10.19
C SER A 312 14.71 5.69 11.28
N SER A 313 14.73 4.41 11.61
CA SER A 313 13.80 3.85 12.59
C SER A 313 14.09 4.36 14.01
N THR A 314 13.04 4.61 14.78
CA THR A 314 13.11 4.94 16.21
C THR A 314 13.61 3.77 17.06
N SER A 315 13.56 2.57 16.51
CA SER A 315 14.03 1.31 17.08
C SER A 315 15.48 1.01 16.73
N GLN A 316 16.16 0.20 17.55
CA GLN A 316 17.52 -0.26 17.27
C GLN A 316 17.48 -1.33 16.16
N PRO A 317 17.98 -1.06 14.94
CA PRO A 317 17.87 -1.98 13.80
C PRO A 317 18.45 -3.38 14.07
N GLY A 318 19.56 -3.43 14.81
CA GLY A 318 20.20 -4.69 15.19
C GLY A 318 19.38 -5.52 16.19
N GLU A 319 18.55 -4.90 17.03
CA GLU A 319 17.64 -5.62 17.94
C GLU A 319 16.46 -6.21 17.17
N GLU A 320 15.81 -5.45 16.29
CA GLU A 320 14.72 -5.97 15.44
C GLU A 320 15.19 -7.13 14.56
N LEU A 321 16.37 -7.02 13.94
CA LEU A 321 16.92 -8.12 13.13
C LEU A 321 17.30 -9.34 13.96
N ARG A 322 17.82 -9.17 15.19
CA ARG A 322 18.08 -10.32 16.08
C ARG A 322 16.80 -11.02 16.50
N GLU A 323 15.74 -10.25 16.74
CA GLU A 323 14.42 -10.80 17.06
C GLU A 323 13.85 -11.61 15.91
N ALA A 324 13.86 -11.04 14.70
CA ALA A 324 13.40 -11.74 13.49
C ALA A 324 14.21 -13.01 13.22
N LEU A 325 15.50 -13.02 13.53
CA LEU A 325 16.39 -14.16 13.29
C LEU A 325 16.52 -15.11 14.48
N ARG A 326 15.71 -14.94 15.54
CA ARG A 326 15.81 -15.72 16.78
C ARG A 326 15.68 -17.23 16.54
N GLU A 327 14.76 -17.63 15.68
CA GLU A 327 14.50 -19.05 15.37
C GLU A 327 15.64 -19.73 14.59
N SER A 328 16.54 -18.94 13.99
CA SER A 328 17.75 -19.44 13.33
C SER A 328 18.97 -19.53 14.24
N ALA A 329 18.80 -19.36 15.56
CA ALA A 329 19.90 -19.48 16.50
C ALA A 329 20.45 -20.93 16.56
N PRO A 330 21.78 -21.11 16.72
CA PRO A 330 22.80 -20.07 16.86
C PRO A 330 23.13 -19.39 15.53
N LEU A 331 23.22 -18.06 15.55
CA LEU A 331 23.61 -17.28 14.37
C LEU A 331 25.12 -17.43 14.09
N PRO A 332 25.54 -17.40 12.81
CA PRO A 332 26.96 -17.31 12.46
C PRO A 332 27.63 -16.10 13.13
N SER A 333 28.88 -16.25 13.57
CA SER A 333 29.62 -15.19 14.28
C SER A 333 29.67 -13.88 13.51
N THR A 334 29.87 -13.96 12.19
CA THR A 334 29.88 -12.79 11.29
C THR A 334 28.57 -11.99 11.33
N VAL A 335 27.43 -12.68 11.45
CA VAL A 335 26.11 -12.06 11.57
C VAL A 335 25.91 -11.48 12.97
N ALA A 336 26.28 -12.23 14.01
CA ALA A 336 26.19 -11.76 15.39
C ALA A 336 27.00 -10.48 15.61
N ASP A 337 28.22 -10.42 15.07
CA ASP A 337 29.12 -9.25 15.12
C ASP A 337 28.54 -8.05 14.37
N LEU A 338 27.94 -8.30 13.20
CA LEU A 338 27.28 -7.24 12.43
C LEU A 338 26.13 -6.61 13.22
N LEU A 339 25.27 -7.44 13.82
CA LEU A 339 24.08 -6.96 14.52
C LEU A 339 24.41 -6.31 15.87
N THR A 340 25.51 -6.70 16.54
CA THR A 340 25.99 -6.09 17.80
C THR A 340 26.72 -4.78 17.63
N THR A 341 27.24 -4.48 16.45
CA THR A 341 27.92 -3.21 16.20
C THR A 341 26.90 -2.06 16.27
N LYS A 342 26.88 -1.29 17.38
CA LYS A 342 26.12 -0.04 17.45
C LYS A 342 26.61 0.90 16.35
N SER A 343 25.70 1.35 15.49
CA SER A 343 26.00 2.37 14.48
C SER A 343 26.64 3.58 15.16
N LYS A 344 27.80 4.02 14.65
CA LYS A 344 28.41 5.31 15.04
C LYS A 344 27.69 6.50 14.38
N ALA A 345 26.80 6.26 13.42
CA ALA A 345 25.98 7.27 12.79
C ALA A 345 24.70 7.45 13.62
N GLY A 346 24.60 8.62 14.26
CA GLY A 346 23.48 8.99 15.13
C GLY A 346 23.90 10.07 16.11
N GLY A 347 23.09 11.12 16.23
CA GLY A 347 23.29 12.22 17.16
C GLY A 347 22.03 13.08 17.21
N LYS A 348 21.74 13.68 18.37
CA LYS A 348 20.64 14.66 18.47
C LYS A 348 21.12 15.97 17.85
N ILE A 349 20.54 16.37 16.72
CA ILE A 349 20.74 17.70 16.15
C ILE A 349 19.76 18.64 16.86
N GLY A 350 20.28 19.56 17.66
CA GLY A 350 19.50 20.65 18.25
C GLY A 350 19.49 21.86 17.33
N ILE A 351 18.35 22.20 16.75
CA ILE A 351 18.19 23.46 16.01
C ILE A 351 17.86 24.56 17.02
N ARG A 352 18.65 25.63 17.04
CA ARG A 352 18.38 26.84 17.84
C ARG A 352 18.10 28.00 16.90
N TRP A 353 17.06 28.77 17.22
CA TRP A 353 16.69 29.97 16.50
C TRP A 353 17.15 31.20 17.28
N CYS A 354 17.74 32.16 16.59
CA CYS A 354 18.15 33.46 17.12
C CYS A 354 17.67 34.58 16.19
N SER A 355 17.45 35.78 16.71
CA SER A 355 17.06 36.92 15.87
C SER A 355 18.26 37.65 15.26
N ALA A 356 19.42 37.59 15.91
CA ALA A 356 20.68 38.10 15.37
C ALA A 356 21.90 37.36 15.96
N LEU A 357 22.96 37.30 15.17
CA LEU A 357 24.31 36.90 15.58
C LEU A 357 25.19 38.15 15.54
N LEU A 358 25.76 38.54 16.67
CA LEU A 358 26.59 39.73 16.78
C LEU A 358 28.03 39.35 17.06
N LYS A 359 28.97 40.08 16.45
CA LYS A 359 30.40 39.92 16.66
C LYS A 359 30.97 41.19 17.32
N PRO A 360 31.30 41.16 18.61
CA PRO A 360 32.03 42.26 19.23
C PRO A 360 33.45 42.38 18.65
N ASP A 361 33.97 43.59 18.59
CA ASP A 361 35.30 43.86 18.00
C ASP A 361 36.46 43.34 18.88
N SER A 362 36.20 43.09 20.17
CA SER A 362 37.22 42.61 21.11
C SER A 362 36.64 41.69 22.19
N ALA A 363 37.50 40.87 22.81
CA ALA A 363 37.14 39.96 23.89
C ALA A 363 36.70 40.73 25.16
N GLU A 364 37.28 41.91 25.40
CA GLU A 364 36.91 42.80 26.49
C GLU A 364 35.50 43.35 26.30
N THR A 365 35.14 43.72 25.07
CA THR A 365 33.79 44.19 24.72
C THR A 365 32.77 43.09 24.91
N LEU A 366 33.10 41.87 24.47
CA LEU A 366 32.27 40.68 24.68
C LEU A 366 32.04 40.39 26.17
N ALA A 367 33.11 40.43 26.98
CA ALA A 367 33.04 40.22 28.42
C ALA A 367 32.19 41.31 29.12
N ALA A 368 32.37 42.57 28.71
CA ALA A 368 31.58 43.70 29.23
C ALA A 368 30.09 43.54 28.93
N ILE A 369 29.72 43.11 27.72
CA ILE A 369 28.32 42.87 27.35
C ILE A 369 27.73 41.69 28.14
N HIS A 370 28.47 40.58 28.29
CA HIS A 370 28.02 39.43 29.07
C HIS A 370 27.83 39.74 30.56
N GLY A 371 28.72 40.55 31.13
CA GLY A 371 28.66 40.95 32.54
C GLY A 371 27.56 41.97 32.86
N HIS A 372 26.96 42.60 31.84
CA HIS A 372 26.05 43.71 32.08
C HIS A 372 24.61 43.24 32.38
N PRO A 373 24.05 43.52 33.58
CA PRO A 373 22.77 42.94 34.02
C PRO A 373 21.59 43.34 33.14
N LYS A 374 21.62 44.55 32.55
CA LYS A 374 20.58 45.06 31.64
C LYS A 374 20.61 44.44 30.23
N LEU A 375 21.69 43.77 29.84
CA LEU A 375 21.85 43.16 28.52
C LEU A 375 21.64 41.64 28.55
N LYS A 376 21.86 41.00 29.71
CA LYS A 376 21.65 39.55 29.92
C LYS A 376 20.27 39.05 29.47
N GLY A 377 19.24 39.88 29.60
CA GLY A 377 17.87 39.54 29.19
C GLY A 377 17.70 39.26 27.70
N TYR A 378 18.57 39.81 26.85
CA TYR A 378 18.52 39.70 25.39
C TYR A 378 19.35 38.54 24.83
N LEU A 379 20.27 38.00 25.63
CA LEU A 379 21.27 37.03 25.16
C LEU A 379 20.79 35.59 25.32
N GLU A 380 20.99 34.79 24.28
CA GLU A 380 20.76 33.35 24.28
C GLU A 380 22.08 32.61 24.59
N PRO A 381 22.10 31.61 25.50
CA PRO A 381 23.26 30.76 25.71
C PRO A 381 23.65 29.94 24.47
N GLY A 382 24.92 29.56 24.38
CA GLY A 382 25.43 28.67 23.33
C GLY A 382 25.86 29.37 22.05
N ALA A 383 26.19 30.66 22.13
CA ALA A 383 26.84 31.36 21.02
C ALA A 383 28.22 30.75 20.70
N PRO A 384 28.65 30.75 19.43
CA PRO A 384 30.02 30.40 19.07
C PRO A 384 31.04 31.28 19.82
N PRO A 385 32.26 30.80 20.10
CA PRO A 385 33.30 31.60 20.74
C PRO A 385 33.53 32.92 19.98
N GLY A 386 33.50 34.05 20.70
CA GLY A 386 33.66 35.38 20.11
C GLY A 386 32.38 36.03 19.58
N TYR A 387 31.22 35.37 19.71
CA TYR A 387 29.93 35.88 19.24
C TYR A 387 28.90 35.96 20.35
N LEU A 388 27.85 36.75 20.10
CA LEU A 388 26.64 36.84 20.90
C LEU A 388 25.43 36.41 20.08
N LEU A 389 24.54 35.63 20.67
CA LEU A 389 23.23 35.31 20.10
C LEU A 389 22.16 36.16 20.77
N ILE A 390 21.35 36.86 19.97
CA ILE A 390 20.14 37.51 20.46
C ILE A 390 18.99 36.51 20.41
N LYS A 391 18.24 36.41 21.52
CA LYS A 391 17.10 35.49 21.65
C LYS A 391 16.12 35.64 20.49
N SER A 392 15.58 34.52 20.00
CA SER A 392 14.65 34.48 18.85
C SER A 392 13.46 35.43 18.93
N ARG A 393 12.96 35.73 20.13
CA ARG A 393 11.81 36.64 20.35
C ARG A 393 12.21 38.06 20.76
N SER A 394 13.50 38.36 20.76
CA SER A 394 14.02 39.68 21.08
C SER A 394 14.32 40.44 19.80
N ASP A 395 13.93 41.70 19.77
CA ASP A 395 14.24 42.62 18.69
C ASP A 395 15.71 43.08 18.77
N PRO A 396 16.54 42.80 17.75
CA PRO A 396 17.95 43.22 17.70
C PRO A 396 18.15 44.74 17.80
N ASP A 397 17.24 45.55 17.28
CA ASP A 397 17.38 47.01 17.29
C ASP A 397 17.27 47.57 18.71
N ASN A 398 16.37 46.98 19.51
CA ASN A 398 16.25 47.29 20.93
C ASN A 398 17.53 46.94 21.71
N PHE A 399 18.19 45.84 21.36
CA PHE A 399 19.49 45.48 21.93
C PHE A 399 20.56 46.52 21.55
N ILE A 400 20.63 46.93 20.29
CA ILE A 400 21.57 47.95 19.80
C ILE A 400 21.36 49.28 20.53
N LEU A 401 20.12 49.74 20.65
CA LEU A 401 19.76 50.95 21.38
C LEU A 401 20.20 50.86 22.85
N ARG A 402 20.00 49.70 23.47
CA ARG A 402 20.43 49.48 24.86
C ARG A 402 21.94 49.52 25.00
N CYS A 403 22.69 48.89 24.10
CA CYS A 403 24.15 48.97 24.05
C CYS A 403 24.63 50.42 23.91
N ARG A 404 24.06 51.20 22.98
CA ARG A 404 24.38 52.63 22.80
C ARG A 404 24.10 53.43 24.08
N SER A 405 22.97 53.18 24.75
CA SER A 405 22.62 53.85 26.02
C SER A 405 23.57 53.54 27.18
N LEU A 406 24.33 52.45 27.08
CA LEU A 406 25.32 52.02 28.07
C LEU A 406 26.75 52.44 27.69
N GLY A 407 26.91 53.23 26.63
CA GLY A 407 28.20 53.76 26.20
C GLY A 407 28.97 52.88 25.20
N PHE A 408 28.38 51.77 24.75
CA PHE A 408 28.98 50.97 23.68
C PHE A 408 28.81 51.68 22.33
N LYS A 409 29.88 51.78 21.56
CA LYS A 409 29.80 52.21 20.16
C LYS A 409 29.33 51.04 19.31
N VAL A 410 28.19 51.19 18.65
CA VAL A 410 27.62 50.16 17.78
C VAL A 410 27.50 50.69 16.36
N THR A 411 28.35 50.18 15.48
CA THR A 411 28.31 50.36 14.03
C THR A 411 27.50 49.23 13.40
N SER A 412 26.39 49.57 12.75
CA SER A 412 25.65 48.66 11.87
C SER A 412 26.25 48.75 10.47
N MET A 413 26.65 47.61 9.89
CA MET A 413 26.92 47.52 8.45
C MET A 413 25.64 47.20 7.68
#